data_AF-A0A5J9VSE3-F1
#
_entry.id   AF-A0A5J9VSE3-F1
#
_cell.length_a   1.000
_cell.length_b   1.000
_cell.length_c   1.000
_cell.angle_alpha   90.00
_cell.angle_beta   90.00
_cell.angle_gamma   90.00
#
_symmetry.space_group_name_H-M   'P 1'
#
loop_
_entity.id
_entity.type
_entity.pdbx_description
1 polymer ?
#
loop_
_entity_poly.entity_id
_entity_poly.type
_entity_poly.pdbx_seq_one_letter_code
_entity_poly.pdbx_strand_id
1 'polypeptide(L)'
;MAAAASLPWLCGCTADSVTVAVVTARASRRAPAAPPVDGLASAARQIRQARDVFMAKEAVLQKKISQEMERAKEFTKSGNKQAAMQCLKRKKYYESQMNQVGSVQLRINTKEKMIADHTGNK
;
A
#
# COMPACT_ATOMS: atom_id res chain seq x y z
N MET A 1 -3.23 42.53 -44.22
CA MET A 1 -4.68 42.70 -44.49
C MET A 1 -5.21 41.42 -45.14
N ALA A 2 -6.42 41.00 -44.73
CA ALA A 2 -7.19 39.80 -45.12
C ALA A 2 -6.59 38.45 -44.64
N ALA A 3 -7.11 37.69 -43.67
CA ALA A 3 -8.47 37.34 -43.20
C ALA A 3 -9.26 36.39 -44.13
N ALA A 4 -9.20 35.09 -43.83
CA ALA A 4 -10.20 34.05 -44.10
C ALA A 4 -10.00 32.99 -43.00
N ALA A 5 -10.74 32.98 -41.89
CA ALA A 5 -12.17 32.70 -41.71
C ALA A 5 -12.57 31.27 -42.10
N SER A 6 -12.92 30.50 -41.05
CA SER A 6 -14.05 29.55 -41.01
C SER A 6 -13.79 28.12 -41.50
N LEU A 7 -14.22 27.04 -40.84
CA LEU A 7 -15.05 26.79 -39.64
C LEU A 7 -15.00 25.26 -39.35
N PRO A 8 -15.66 24.72 -38.31
CA PRO A 8 -15.21 23.59 -37.50
C PRO A 8 -15.97 22.31 -37.84
N TRP A 9 -15.41 21.16 -37.46
CA TRP A 9 -16.14 19.89 -37.47
C TRP A 9 -17.06 19.82 -36.25
N LEU A 10 -18.17 20.56 -36.32
CA LEU A 10 -19.40 20.19 -35.61
C LEU A 10 -20.15 19.19 -36.50
N CYS A 11 -20.10 17.92 -36.13
CA CYS A 11 -21.09 16.96 -36.60
C CYS A 11 -22.18 16.89 -35.51
N GLY A 12 -23.34 17.49 -35.81
CA GLY A 12 -24.52 17.50 -34.93
C GLY A 12 -25.52 16.40 -35.28
N CYS A 13 -26.12 15.84 -34.23
CA CYS A 13 -27.53 15.45 -33.99
C CYS A 13 -28.40 14.97 -35.18
N THR A 14 -29.16 13.87 -35.08
CA THR A 14 -30.45 13.74 -34.34
C THR A 14 -30.95 12.28 -34.50
N ALA A 15 -31.36 11.58 -33.43
CA ALA A 15 -32.74 11.33 -32.97
C ALA A 15 -33.16 9.86 -33.18
N ASP A 16 -33.52 9.16 -32.09
CA ASP A 16 -34.86 8.57 -31.99
C ASP A 16 -35.20 8.27 -30.52
N SER A 17 -36.36 8.76 -30.11
CA SER A 17 -36.98 8.54 -28.81
C SER A 17 -37.95 7.37 -28.93
N VAL A 18 -37.69 6.26 -28.24
CA VAL A 18 -38.77 5.35 -27.84
C VAL A 18 -38.62 4.95 -26.38
N THR A 19 -39.59 5.42 -25.62
CA THR A 19 -39.92 5.11 -24.24
C THR A 19 -40.16 3.62 -24.04
N VAL A 20 -39.41 2.98 -23.15
CA VAL A 20 -39.95 1.89 -22.33
C VAL A 20 -39.59 2.15 -20.88
N ALA A 21 -40.61 2.56 -20.13
CA ALA A 21 -40.59 2.59 -18.69
C ALA A 21 -40.41 1.17 -18.14
N VAL A 22 -39.28 0.92 -17.48
CA VAL A 22 -39.19 -0.16 -16.49
C VAL A 22 -39.03 0.51 -15.14
N VAL A 23 -40.18 0.84 -14.55
CA VAL A 23 -40.30 1.10 -13.11
C VAL A 23 -40.29 -0.27 -12.42
N THR A 24 -39.12 -0.86 -12.24
CA THR A 24 -38.95 -1.94 -11.26
C THR A 24 -38.61 -1.32 -9.92
N ALA A 25 -39.66 -1.16 -9.13
CA ALA A 25 -39.69 -1.23 -7.67
C ALA A 25 -38.35 -1.13 -6.94
N ARG A 26 -38.00 0.10 -6.58
CA ARG A 26 -37.20 0.38 -5.40
C ARG A 26 -38.08 0.15 -4.16
N ALA A 27 -37.99 -1.03 -3.54
CA ALA A 27 -38.07 -1.25 -2.08
C ALA A 27 -38.36 -2.73 -1.75
N SER A 28 -37.31 -3.50 -1.51
CA SER A 28 -37.33 -4.42 -0.38
C SER A 28 -36.06 -4.17 0.42
N ARG A 29 -36.23 -3.42 1.51
CA ARG A 29 -35.23 -3.32 2.57
C ARG A 29 -35.04 -4.71 3.15
N ARG A 30 -34.07 -5.47 2.61
CA ARG A 30 -33.39 -6.47 3.43
C ARG A 30 -32.61 -5.68 4.48
N ALA A 31 -32.99 -5.86 5.74
CA ALA A 31 -32.18 -5.45 6.87
C ALA A 31 -30.72 -5.92 6.68
N PRO A 32 -29.71 -5.17 7.15
CA PRO A 32 -28.32 -5.58 7.01
C PRO A 32 -28.12 -6.87 7.81
N ALA A 33 -28.10 -8.01 7.11
CA ALA A 33 -27.54 -9.23 7.66
C ALA A 33 -26.07 -8.92 7.98
N ALA A 34 -25.68 -9.14 9.23
CA ALA A 34 -24.31 -8.95 9.70
C ALA A 34 -23.32 -9.59 8.70
N PRO A 35 -22.17 -8.94 8.44
CA PRO A 35 -21.20 -9.47 7.49
C PRO A 35 -20.78 -10.90 7.90
N PRO A 36 -20.58 -11.81 6.94
CA PRO A 36 -20.23 -13.19 7.22
C PRO A 36 -18.96 -13.22 8.08
N VAL A 37 -19.10 -13.73 9.29
CA VAL A 37 -18.05 -13.75 10.34
C VAL A 37 -16.83 -14.60 9.96
N ASP A 38 -16.95 -15.45 8.94
CA ASP A 38 -15.86 -16.26 8.37
C ASP A 38 -14.80 -15.40 7.66
N GLY A 39 -15.21 -14.27 7.09
CA GLY A 39 -14.31 -13.31 6.47
C GLY A 39 -13.35 -12.67 7.47
N LEU A 40 -13.82 -12.40 8.70
CA LEU A 40 -13.04 -11.73 9.73
C LEU A 40 -11.93 -12.63 10.31
N ALA A 41 -12.23 -13.91 10.53
CA ALA A 41 -11.25 -14.89 10.99
C ALA A 41 -10.14 -15.11 9.95
N SER A 42 -10.51 -15.18 8.66
CA SER A 42 -9.54 -15.27 7.57
C SER A 42 -8.68 -14.01 7.45
N ALA A 43 -9.26 -12.82 7.62
CA ALA A 43 -8.55 -11.54 7.62
C ALA A 43 -7.56 -11.41 8.80
N ALA A 44 -7.95 -11.85 10.01
CA ALA A 44 -7.05 -11.87 11.16
C ALA A 44 -5.81 -12.75 10.91
N ARG A 45 -6.01 -13.92 10.28
CA ARG A 45 -4.91 -14.82 9.91
C ARG A 45 -3.97 -14.16 8.89
N GLN A 46 -4.51 -13.49 7.88
CA GLN A 46 -3.73 -12.77 6.87
C GLN A 46 -2.88 -11.64 7.48
N ILE A 47 -3.45 -10.89 8.43
CA ILE A 47 -2.74 -9.81 9.14
C ILE A 47 -1.58 -10.37 9.97
N ARG A 48 -1.78 -11.49 10.67
CA ARG A 48 -0.72 -12.17 11.42
C ARG A 48 0.38 -12.67 10.49
N GLN A 49 0.02 -13.35 9.40
CA GLN A 49 0.99 -13.80 8.40
C GLN A 49 1.79 -12.63 7.79
N ALA A 50 1.12 -11.52 7.47
CA ALA A 50 1.77 -10.33 6.97
C ALA A 50 2.75 -9.76 8.01
N ARG A 51 2.36 -9.68 9.29
CA ARG A 51 3.25 -9.27 10.38
C ARG A 51 4.52 -10.12 10.41
N ASP A 52 4.38 -11.44 10.39
CA ASP A 52 5.52 -12.36 10.51
C ASP A 52 6.53 -12.13 9.38
N VAL A 53 6.04 -11.92 8.15
CA VAL A 53 6.89 -11.58 7.00
C VAL A 53 7.61 -10.25 7.20
N PHE A 54 6.93 -9.23 7.74
CA PHE A 54 7.56 -7.92 7.98
C PHE A 54 8.54 -7.96 9.17
N MET A 55 8.30 -8.74 10.21
CA MET A 55 9.26 -8.98 11.29
C MET A 55 10.52 -9.69 10.77
N ALA A 56 10.35 -10.72 9.94
CA ALA A 56 11.49 -11.39 9.30
C ALA A 56 12.30 -10.43 8.42
N LYS A 57 11.62 -9.56 7.65
CA LYS A 57 12.26 -8.51 6.84
C LYS A 57 13.04 -7.52 7.70
N GLU A 58 12.47 -7.05 8.81
CA GLU A 58 13.13 -6.13 9.74
C GLU A 58 14.43 -6.74 10.28
N ALA A 59 14.38 -7.99 10.75
CA ALA A 59 15.56 -8.70 11.26
C ALA A 59 16.66 -8.86 10.18
N VAL A 60 16.28 -9.12 8.93
CA VAL A 60 17.23 -9.20 7.81
C VAL A 60 17.85 -7.83 7.51
N LEU A 61 17.06 -6.76 7.52
CA LEU A 61 17.55 -5.40 7.28
C LEU A 61 18.50 -4.94 8.39
N GLN A 62 18.18 -5.21 9.66
CA GLN A 62 19.06 -4.92 10.79
C GLN A 62 20.42 -5.62 10.63
N LYS A 63 20.43 -6.93 10.31
CA LYS A 63 21.66 -7.68 10.04
C LYS A 63 22.48 -7.06 8.90
N LYS A 64 21.82 -6.66 7.80
CA LYS A 64 22.48 -6.01 6.66
C LYS A 64 23.10 -4.66 7.04
N ILE A 65 22.41 -3.85 7.84
CA ILE A 65 22.92 -2.56 8.33
C ILE A 65 24.20 -2.79 9.15
N SER A 66 24.19 -3.74 10.09
CA SER A 66 25.36 -4.08 10.89
C SER A 66 26.53 -4.57 10.01
N GLN A 67 26.26 -5.40 9.00
CA GLN A 67 27.28 -5.88 8.07
C GLN A 67 27.89 -4.78 7.20
N GLU A 68 27.10 -3.81 6.71
CA GLU A 68 27.64 -2.66 5.98
C GLU A 68 28.45 -1.74 6.88
N MET A 69 28.08 -1.62 8.16
CA MET A 69 28.83 -0.87 9.17
C MET A 69 30.21 -1.47 9.45
N GLU A 70 30.30 -2.80 9.66
CA GLU A 70 31.59 -3.46 9.86
C GLU A 70 32.48 -3.35 8.62
N ARG A 71 31.92 -3.58 7.42
CA ARG A 71 32.66 -3.41 6.16
C ARG A 71 33.15 -1.98 5.96
N ALA A 72 32.35 -0.96 6.30
CA ALA A 72 32.79 0.43 6.23
C ALA A 72 33.99 0.70 7.16
N LYS A 73 34.01 0.11 8.37
CA LYS A 73 35.14 0.23 9.30
C LYS A 73 36.40 -0.43 8.73
N GLU A 74 36.29 -1.61 8.13
CA GLU A 74 37.41 -2.31 7.48
C GLU A 74 37.99 -1.50 6.31
N PHE A 75 37.15 -0.90 5.46
CA PHE A 75 37.61 -0.05 4.36
C PHE A 75 38.24 1.26 4.84
N THR A 76 37.76 1.80 5.96
CA THR A 76 38.36 2.98 6.59
C THR A 76 39.76 2.65 7.13
N LYS A 77 39.93 1.49 7.78
CA LYS A 77 41.23 1.02 8.29
C LYS A 77 42.25 0.73 7.18
N SER A 78 41.78 0.18 6.06
CA SER A 78 42.62 -0.09 4.88
C SER A 78 42.86 1.14 3.99
N GLY A 79 42.36 2.32 4.38
CA GLY A 79 42.57 3.58 3.65
C GLY A 79 41.74 3.73 2.37
N ASN A 80 40.84 2.78 2.07
CA ASN A 80 39.98 2.82 0.88
C ASN A 80 38.72 3.67 1.13
N LYS A 81 38.87 4.98 1.01
CA LYS A 81 37.81 5.97 1.25
C LYS A 81 36.59 5.78 0.33
N GLN A 82 36.79 5.39 -0.93
CA GLN A 82 35.69 5.23 -1.90
C GLN A 82 34.81 4.03 -1.53
N ALA A 83 35.43 2.88 -1.20
CA ALA A 83 34.71 1.70 -0.77
C ALA A 83 33.95 1.95 0.56
N ALA A 84 34.58 2.64 1.52
CA ALA A 84 33.93 3.02 2.77
C ALA A 84 32.69 3.90 2.52
N MET A 85 32.80 4.92 1.67
CA MET A 85 31.67 5.76 1.29
C MET A 85 30.53 4.99 0.62
N GLN A 86 30.85 3.99 -0.20
CA GLN A 86 29.84 3.15 -0.84
C GLN A 86 29.10 2.28 0.18
N CYS A 87 29.80 1.71 1.17
CA CYS A 87 29.16 0.99 2.28
C CYS A 87 28.22 1.90 3.10
N LEU A 88 28.63 3.15 3.36
CA LEU A 88 27.77 4.12 4.07
C LEU A 88 26.51 4.49 3.25
N LYS A 89 26.60 4.59 1.92
CA LYS A 89 25.43 4.79 1.06
C LYS A 89 24.47 3.60 1.14
N ARG A 90 24.99 2.37 1.10
CA ARG A 90 24.18 1.14 1.23
C ARG A 90 23.52 1.06 2.60
N LYS A 91 24.24 1.42 3.66
CA LYS A 91 23.68 1.51 5.03
C LYS A 91 22.47 2.44 5.07
N LYS A 92 22.59 3.67 4.55
CA LYS A 92 21.47 4.64 4.49
C LYS A 92 20.27 4.13 3.68
N TYR A 93 20.53 3.39 2.60
CA TYR A 93 19.46 2.76 1.82
C TYR A 93 18.70 1.73 2.65
N TYR A 94 19.39 0.87 3.40
CA TYR A 94 18.74 -0.11 4.28
C TYR A 94 18.01 0.53 5.47
N GLU A 95 18.53 1.63 6.04
CA GLU A 95 17.82 2.43 7.05
C GLU A 95 16.50 2.99 6.50
N SER A 96 16.51 3.51 5.27
CA SER A 96 15.28 3.98 4.61
C SER A 96 14.28 2.85 4.38
N GLN A 97 14.74 1.67 3.97
CA GLN A 97 13.88 0.48 3.85
C GLN A 97 13.32 0.05 5.22
N MET A 98 14.12 0.12 6.28
CA MET A 98 13.70 -0.21 7.65
C MET A 98 12.62 0.75 8.14
N ASN A 99 12.73 2.04 7.83
CA ASN A 99 11.70 3.03 8.14
C ASN A 99 10.38 2.73 7.42
N GLN A 100 10.43 2.29 6.16
CA GLN A 100 9.24 1.87 5.42
C GLN A 100 8.59 0.63 6.05
N VAL A 101 9.39 -0.35 6.47
CA VAL A 101 8.91 -1.53 7.21
C VAL A 101 8.21 -1.11 8.49
N GLY A 102 8.78 -0.18 9.27
CA GLY A 102 8.14 0.36 10.48
C GLY A 102 6.80 1.05 10.21
N SER A 103 6.70 1.82 9.13
CA SER A 103 5.44 2.44 8.70
C SER A 103 4.37 1.39 8.37
N VAL A 104 4.74 0.31 7.69
CA VAL A 104 3.82 -0.79 7.36
C VAL A 104 3.40 -1.55 8.63
N GLN A 105 4.33 -1.82 9.55
CA GLN A 105 4.01 -2.46 10.83
C GLN A 105 2.98 -1.66 11.64
N LEU A 106 3.08 -0.33 11.67
CA LEU A 106 2.09 0.52 12.32
C LEU A 106 0.69 0.30 11.72
N ARG A 107 0.59 0.27 10.38
CA ARG A 107 -0.68 0.04 9.68
C ARG A 107 -1.27 -1.34 9.97
N ILE A 108 -0.42 -2.37 10.01
CA ILE A 108 -0.80 -3.75 10.36
C ILE A 108 -1.34 -3.79 11.80
N ASN A 109 -0.64 -3.15 12.74
CA ASN A 109 -1.05 -3.11 14.15
C ASN A 109 -2.38 -2.39 14.34
N THR A 110 -2.62 -1.28 13.64
CA THR A 110 -3.91 -0.60 13.68
C THR A 110 -5.03 -1.51 13.17
N LYS A 111 -4.81 -2.24 12.06
CA LYS A 111 -5.80 -3.17 11.50
C LYS A 111 -6.07 -4.35 12.44
N GLU A 112 -5.03 -4.90 13.08
CA GLU A 112 -5.21 -5.95 14.07
C GLU A 112 -6.05 -5.47 15.25
N LYS A 113 -5.75 -4.30 15.82
CA LYS A 113 -6.51 -3.74 16.92
C LYS A 113 -7.99 -3.56 16.56
N MET A 114 -8.27 -3.02 15.37
CA MET A 114 -9.66 -2.90 14.89
C MET A 114 -10.36 -4.27 14.90
N ILE A 115 -9.74 -5.32 14.35
CA ILE A 115 -10.35 -6.65 14.34
C ILE A 115 -10.52 -7.19 15.77
N ALA A 116 -9.51 -7.03 16.62
CA ALA A 116 -9.54 -7.49 18.00
C ALA A 116 -10.71 -6.85 18.78
N ASP A 117 -10.90 -5.54 18.65
CA ASP A 117 -11.98 -4.79 19.31
C ASP A 117 -13.38 -5.31 18.88
N HIS A 118 -13.56 -5.66 17.60
CA HIS A 118 -14.83 -6.22 17.11
C HIS A 118 -15.03 -7.68 17.56
N THR A 119 -13.96 -8.43 17.79
CA THR A 119 -14.04 -9.82 18.28
C THR A 119 -14.20 -9.94 19.80
N GLY A 120 -13.73 -8.95 20.57
CA GLY A 120 -13.76 -8.95 22.03
C GLY A 120 -15.01 -8.31 22.67
N ASN A 121 -15.89 -7.71 21.87
CA ASN A 121 -17.13 -7.08 22.36
C ASN A 121 -18.34 -8.04 22.32
N LYS A 122 -18.12 -9.33 22.60
CA LYS A 122 -19.13 -10.40 22.66
C LYS A 122 -19.23 -10.96 24.07
#